data_AF-A0A349HNB6-F1
#
_entry.id   AF-A0A349HNB6-F1
#
_cell.length_a   1.000
_cell.length_b   1.000
_cell.length_c   1.000
_cell.angle_alpha   90.00
_cell.angle_beta   90.00
_cell.angle_gamma   90.00
#
_symmetry.space_group_name_H-M   'P 1'
#
loop_
_entity.id
_entity.type
_entity.pdbx_description
1 polymer ?
#
loop_
_entity_poly.entity_id
_entity_poly.type
_entity_poly.pdbx_seq_one_letter_code
_entity_poly.pdbx_strand_id
1 'polypeptide(L)' 'MINVTLIGTGGMVPLPGRYLASCHIDYQGKAILIDCGEGTQISLHKGKISLNKIDTILITHCHADHVTGLPG' A
#
# COMPACT_ATOMS: atom_id res chain seq x y z
N MET A 1 -4.29 -18.86 6.89
CA MET A 1 -5.21 -18.05 6.08
C MET A 1 -4.42 -16.90 5.50
N ILE A 2 -4.61 -16.56 4.23
CA ILE A 2 -4.01 -15.35 3.62
C ILE A 2 -5.07 -14.26 3.70
N ASN A 3 -4.71 -13.07 4.18
CA ASN A 3 -5.56 -11.90 4.16
C ASN A 3 -5.01 -10.90 3.14
N VAL A 4 -5.86 -10.45 2.22
CA VAL A 4 -5.51 -9.44 1.22
C VAL A 4 -6.37 -8.21 1.47
N THR A 5 -5.75 -7.05 1.59
CA THR A 5 -6.43 -5.76 1.81
C THR A 5 -6.01 -4.78 0.72
N LEU A 6 -6.98 -4.32 -0.07
CA LEU A 6 -6.78 -3.28 -1.07
C LEU A 6 -6.84 -1.92 -0.37
N ILE A 7 -5.68 -1.40 0.01
CA ILE A 7 -5.53 -0.12 0.70
C ILE A 7 -5.48 1.07 -0.28
N GLY A 8 -5.24 0.79 -1.56
CA GLY A 8 -5.36 1.74 -2.65
C GLY A 8 -5.70 1.05 -3.97
N THR A 9 -6.56 1.68 -4.76
CA THR A 9 -7.11 1.12 -6.03
C THR A 9 -7.25 2.18 -7.14
N GLY A 10 -6.62 3.33 -6.95
CA GLY A 10 -6.47 4.39 -7.96
C GLY A 10 -5.17 4.23 -8.73
N GLY A 11 -5.07 4.92 -9.87
CA GLY A 11 -3.88 4.97 -10.72
C GLY A 11 -3.76 6.33 -11.38
N MET A 12 -2.55 6.67 -11.83
CA MET A 12 -2.07 7.98 -12.27
C MET A 12 -2.22 9.12 -11.25
N VAL A 13 -3.43 9.38 -10.76
CA VAL A 13 -3.76 10.46 -9.81
C VAL A 13 -4.72 9.95 -8.73
N PRO A 14 -4.56 10.39 -7.47
CA PRO A 14 -5.50 10.03 -6.41
C PRO A 14 -6.87 10.68 -6.66
N LEU A 15 -7.94 9.97 -6.31
CA LEU A 15 -9.31 10.47 -6.38
C LEU A 15 -9.89 10.64 -4.97
N PRO A 16 -10.94 11.48 -4.79
CA PRO A 16 -11.65 11.56 -3.53
C PRO A 16 -12.11 10.17 -3.05
N GLY A 17 -11.60 9.73 -1.89
CA GLY A 17 -11.91 8.43 -1.31
C GLY A 17 -11.20 7.22 -1.94
N ARG A 18 -10.32 7.41 -2.93
CA ARG A 18 -9.57 6.33 -3.58
C ARG A 18 -8.09 6.70 -3.73
N TYR A 19 -7.27 6.08 -2.88
CA TYR A 19 -5.81 6.22 -2.87
C TYR A 19 -5.15 5.48 -4.04
N LEU A 20 -3.92 5.89 -4.37
CA LEU A 20 -3.07 5.29 -5.41
C LEU A 20 -2.72 3.83 -5.10
N ALA A 21 -2.23 3.11 -6.11
CA ALA A 21 -2.00 1.67 -6.04
C ALA A 21 -1.17 1.27 -4.81
N SER A 22 -1.79 0.45 -3.95
CA SER A 22 -1.12 -0.25 -2.86
C SER A 22 -2.01 -1.38 -2.34
N CYS A 23 -1.38 -2.51 -2.00
CA CYS A 23 -2.07 -3.69 -1.48
C CYS A 23 -1.28 -4.28 -0.30
N HIS A 24 -1.96 -4.52 0.80
CA HIS A 24 -1.40 -5.18 1.97
C HIS A 24 -1.78 -6.66 1.98
N ILE A 25 -0.81 -7.53 2.22
CA ILE A 25 -1.00 -8.97 2.39
C ILE A 25 -0.47 -9.37 3.76
N ASP A 26 -1.29 -10.06 4.54
CA ASP A 26 -0.89 -10.73 5.79
C ASP A 26 -0.96 -12.24 5.61
N TYR A 27 0.16 -12.91 5.88
CA TYR A 27 0.25 -14.36 5.86
C TYR A 27 1.28 -14.87 6.88
N GLN A 28 0.85 -15.72 7.80
CA GLN A 28 1.72 -16.33 8.82
C GLN A 28 2.58 -15.32 9.61
N GLY A 29 1.99 -14.15 9.93
CA GLY A 29 2.69 -13.09 10.65
C GLY A 29 3.70 -12.32 9.81
N LYS A 30 3.70 -12.53 8.48
CA LYS A 30 4.44 -11.72 7.51
C LYS A 30 3.50 -10.72 6.85
N ALA A 31 3.89 -9.46 6.88
CA ALA A 31 3.16 -8.37 6.26
C ALA A 31 3.92 -7.85 5.03
N ILE A 32 3.29 -7.99 3.86
CA ILE A 32 3.85 -7.58 2.57
C ILE A 32 3.02 -6.41 2.05
N LEU A 33 3.70 -5.36 1.58
CA LEU A 33 3.10 -4.25 0.85
C LEU A 33 3.47 -4.39 -0.63
N ILE A 34 2.48 -4.52 -1.50
CA ILE A 34 2.65 -4.48 -2.96
C ILE A 34 2.29 -3.07 -3.42
N ASP A 35 3.24 -2.41 -4.06
CA ASP A 35 3.23 -0.99 -4.44
C ASP A 35 3.03 -0.03 -3.27
N CYS A 36 3.49 1.21 -3.46
CA CYS A 36 3.43 2.26 -2.47
C CYS A 36 3.24 3.61 -3.17
N GLY A 37 2.06 3.81 -3.76
CA GLY A 37 1.67 5.13 -4.28
C GLY A 37 1.56 6.18 -3.17
N GLU A 38 1.64 7.46 -3.55
CA GLU A 38 1.43 8.59 -2.63
C GLU A 38 0.17 8.42 -1.76
N GLY A 39 0.32 8.70 -0.47
CA GLY A 39 -0.77 8.58 0.51
C GLY A 39 -1.00 7.17 1.06
N THR A 40 -0.22 6.16 0.66
CA THR A 40 -0.31 4.79 1.20
C THR A 40 -0.19 4.74 2.74
N GLN A 41 0.68 5.54 3.34
CA GLN A 41 0.77 5.65 4.81
C GLN A 41 -0.55 6.09 5.47
N ILE A 42 -1.32 6.97 4.81
CA ILE A 42 -2.60 7.47 5.30
C ILE A 42 -3.66 6.37 5.20
N SER A 43 -3.70 5.64 4.08
CA SER A 43 -4.66 4.55 3.89
C SER A 43 -4.41 3.37 4.82
N LEU A 44 -3.14 3.01 5.05
CA LEU A 44 -2.73 2.03 6.07
C LEU A 44 -3.20 2.44 7.47
N HIS A 45 -2.95 3.69 7.87
CA HIS A 45 -3.37 4.20 9.17
C HIS A 45 -4.91 4.14 9.34
N LYS A 46 -5.66 4.56 8.31
CA LYS A 46 -7.14 4.45 8.30
C LYS A 46 -7.62 2.99 8.41
N GLY A 47 -6.90 2.07 7.78
CA GLY A 47 -7.12 0.63 7.87
C GLY A 47 -6.67 -0.02 9.18
N LYS A 48 -6.13 0.76 10.14
CA LYS A 48 -5.53 0.27 11.39
C LYS A 48 -4.39 -0.73 11.16
N ILE A 49 -3.69 -0.61 10.03
CA ILE A 49 -2.51 -1.40 9.69
C ILE A 49 -1.28 -0.55 10.03
N SER A 50 -0.40 -1.10 10.88
CA SER A 50 0.81 -0.40 11.29
C SER A 50 1.90 -0.54 10.23
N LEU A 51 2.49 0.59 9.81
CA LEU A 51 3.66 0.62 8.93
C LEU A 51 4.83 -0.19 9.50
N ASN A 52 5.02 -0.18 10.82
CA ASN A 52 6.10 -0.92 11.48
C ASN A 52 5.97 -2.45 11.37
N LYS A 53 4.84 -2.96 10.90
CA LYS A 53 4.64 -4.40 10.66
C LYS A 53 5.01 -4.83 9.25
N ILE A 54 5.23 -3.89 8.31
CA ILE A 54 5.56 -4.23 6.93
C ILE A 54 6.99 -4.78 6.89
N ASP A 55 7.11 -6.08 6.61
CA ASP A 55 8.39 -6.79 6.50
C ASP A 55 9.03 -6.60 5.12
N THR A 56 8.22 -6.43 4.08
CA THR A 56 8.67 -6.45 2.69
C THR A 56 7.78 -5.55 1.84
N ILE A 57 8.42 -4.74 0.99
CA ILE A 57 7.75 -3.93 -0.03
C ILE A 57 8.14 -4.50 -1.40
N LEU A 58 7.14 -4.88 -2.20
CA LEU A 58 7.30 -5.33 -3.57
C LEU A 58 6.77 -4.23 -4.50
N ILE A 59 7.58 -3.82 -5.48
CA ILE A 59 7.17 -2.81 -6.47
C ILE A 59 6.95 -3.50 -7.81
N THR A 60 5.78 -3.30 -8.39
CA THR A 60 5.42 -3.89 -9.68
C THR A 60 6.16 -3.22 -10.84
N HIS A 61 6.25 -1.90 -10.82
CA HIS A 61 6.97 -1.06 -11.80
C HIS A 61 7.16 0.37 -11.25
N CYS A 62 7.90 1.21 -11.99
CA CYS A 62 8.35 2.52 -11.53
C CYS A 62 7.50 3.70 -12.02
N HIS A 63 6.19 3.52 -12.28
CA HIS A 63 5.31 4.68 -12.46
C HIS A 63 5.05 5.37 -11.12
N ALA A 64 4.86 6.68 -11.16
CA ALA A 64 4.75 7.52 -9.97
C ALA A 64 3.67 7.01 -8.99
N ASP A 65 2.52 6.61 -9.52
CA ASP A 65 1.39 6.10 -8.76
C ASP A 65 1.63 4.76 -8.03
N HIS A 66 2.80 4.15 -8.22
CA HIS A 66 3.22 2.92 -7.53
C HIS A 66 4.40 3.12 -6.58
N VAL A 67 5.11 4.26 -6.62
CA VAL A 67 6.38 4.43 -5.89
C VAL A 67 6.52 5.72 -5.08
N THR A 68 5.72 6.75 -5.36
CA THR A 68 5.90 8.07 -4.73
C THR A 68 5.57 8.11 -3.24
N GLY A 69 4.92 7.09 -2.69
CA GLY A 69 4.67 6.94 -1.26
C GLY A 69 5.84 6.38 -0.47
N LEU A 70 6.86 5.80 -1.12
CA LEU A 70 8.00 5.16 -0.45
C LEU A 70 8.82 6.08 0.47
N PRO A 71 9.09 7.35 0.13
CA PRO A 71 9.90 8.22 0.98
C PRO A 71 9.21 8.70 2.26
N GLY A 72 7.88 8.50 2.36
CA GLY A 72 7.03 9.10 3.37
C GLY A 72 6.90 8.31 4.67
#